data_AF-A0A924CFM2-F1
#
_entry.id   AF-A0A924CFM2-F1
#
_cell.length_a   1.000
_cell.length_b   1.000
_cell.length_c   1.000
_cell.angle_alpha   90.00
_cell.angle_beta   90.00
_cell.angle_gamma   90.00
#
_symmetry.space_group_name_H-M   'P 1'
#
loop_
_entity.id
_entity.type
_entity.pdbx_description
1 polymer ?
#
loop_
_entity_poly.entity_id
_entity_poly.type
_entity_poly.pdbx_seq_one_letter_code
_entity_poly.pdbx_strand_id
1 'polypeptide(L)'
;MHFGINDILYIPLFMALVLAIAANQQTIHKIFRAKPLQYLGDISYSIYLIHGNLIFLLAVPVLQKMGFVYKGPGSLQIPFWTGLVVCSIFLVSVVAVSSVTYFLIEKPCRKWINKSFAKKEKVPVVIAL
;
A
#
# COMPACT_ATOMS: atom_id res chain seq x y z
N MET A 1 -15.81 -6.41 19.38
CA MET A 1 -15.68 -7.86 19.11
C MET A 1 -14.35 -8.29 19.69
N HIS A 2 -14.36 -8.73 20.95
CA HIS A 2 -13.20 -9.05 21.78
C HIS A 2 -13.09 -10.58 21.89
N PHE A 3 -12.41 -11.25 20.96
CA PHE A 3 -11.83 -12.55 21.33
C PHE A 3 -10.60 -12.20 22.16
N GLY A 4 -10.64 -12.46 23.48
CA GLY A 4 -9.60 -12.16 24.48
C GLY A 4 -8.30 -12.95 24.29
N ILE A 5 -7.93 -13.20 23.04
CA ILE A 5 -6.60 -13.64 22.63
C ILE A 5 -5.72 -12.39 22.71
N ASN A 6 -4.76 -12.40 23.62
CA ASN A 6 -3.80 -11.32 23.81
C ASN A 6 -3.26 -10.84 22.46
N ASP A 7 -3.40 -9.55 22.15
CA ASP A 7 -2.95 -8.96 20.87
C ASP A 7 -1.46 -9.26 20.58
N ILE A 8 -0.71 -9.54 21.64
CA ILE A 8 0.68 -9.99 21.63
C ILE A 8 0.89 -11.28 20.81
N LEU A 9 -0.11 -12.17 20.72
CA LEU A 9 0.00 -13.48 20.06
C LEU A 9 -0.07 -13.36 18.52
N TYR A 10 -0.68 -12.29 18.01
CA TYR A 10 -0.72 -12.06 16.56
C TYR A 10 0.67 -11.76 15.99
N ILE A 11 1.55 -11.14 16.77
CA ILE A 11 2.92 -10.80 16.35
C ILE A 11 3.74 -12.05 15.99
N PRO A 12 3.95 -13.04 16.89
CA PRO A 12 4.70 -14.24 16.57
C PRO A 12 3.97 -15.10 15.54
N LEU A 13 2.63 -15.13 15.54
CA LEU A 13 1.87 -15.88 14.55
C LEU A 13 2.07 -15.32 13.14
N PHE A 14 2.05 -13.98 13.00
CA PHE A 14 2.33 -13.32 11.73
C PHE A 14 3.78 -13.53 11.28
N MET A 15 4.74 -13.45 12.22
CA MET A 15 6.15 -13.71 11.93
C MET A 15 6.38 -15.15 11.46
N ALA A 16 5.77 -16.13 12.13
CA ALA A 16 5.80 -17.53 11.76
C ALA A 16 5.13 -17.78 10.40
N LEU A 17 4.01 -17.11 10.12
CA LEU A 17 3.33 -17.18 8.82
C LEU A 17 4.23 -16.66 7.69
N VAL A 18 4.84 -15.48 7.86
CA VAL A 18 5.77 -14.90 6.87
C VAL A 18 6.97 -15.84 6.66
N LEU A 19 7.52 -16.40 7.74
CA LEU A 19 8.65 -17.33 7.66
C LEU A 19 8.28 -18.66 7.00
N ALA A 20 7.09 -19.20 7.28
CA ALA A 20 6.56 -20.40 6.63
C ALA A 20 6.35 -20.17 5.13
N ILE A 21 5.85 -19.00 4.73
CA ILE A 21 5.70 -18.61 3.32
C ILE A 21 7.07 -18.46 2.64
N ALA A 22 8.04 -17.83 3.31
CA ALA A 22 9.39 -17.65 2.77
C ALA A 22 10.18 -18.96 2.65
N ALA A 23 10.02 -19.87 3.60
CA ALA A 23 10.66 -21.18 3.60
C ALA A 23 10.03 -22.16 2.61
N ASN A 24 8.77 -21.94 2.21
CA ASN A 24 8.07 -22.83 1.30
C ASN A 24 8.37 -22.50 -0.16
N GLN A 25 9.31 -23.25 -0.76
CA GLN A 25 9.78 -23.00 -2.13
C GLN A 25 8.95 -23.65 -3.24
N GLN A 26 7.92 -24.44 -2.92
CA GLN A 26 7.27 -25.31 -3.91
C GLN A 26 5.97 -24.73 -4.49
N THR A 27 4.82 -24.98 -3.84
CA THR A 27 3.49 -24.67 -4.43
C THR A 27 2.99 -23.28 -4.02
N ILE A 28 3.19 -22.88 -2.77
CA ILE A 28 2.77 -21.57 -2.27
C ILE A 28 3.58 -20.46 -2.93
N HIS A 29 4.87 -20.68 -3.20
CA HIS A 29 5.71 -19.72 -3.93
C HIS A 29 5.19 -19.41 -5.33
N LYS A 30 4.58 -20.38 -6.04
CA LYS A 30 3.98 -20.13 -7.36
C LYS A 30 2.74 -19.25 -7.29
N ILE A 31 1.92 -19.43 -6.25
CA ILE A 31 0.70 -18.62 -6.02
C ILE A 31 1.10 -17.19 -5.64
N PHE A 32 2.08 -17.03 -4.75
CA PHE A 32 2.56 -15.70 -4.33
C PHE A 32 3.40 -14.98 -5.40
N ARG A 33 4.02 -15.72 -6.34
CA ARG A 33 4.64 -15.16 -7.55
C ARG A 33 3.66 -14.90 -8.69
N ALA A 34 2.36 -15.14 -8.51
CA ALA A 34 1.39 -14.81 -9.51
C ALA A 34 1.43 -13.28 -9.77
N LYS A 35 1.54 -12.91 -11.04
CA LYS A 35 1.55 -11.50 -11.50
C LYS A 35 0.48 -10.61 -10.85
N PRO A 36 -0.79 -11.02 -10.65
CA PRO A 36 -1.78 -10.17 -9.99
C PRO A 36 -1.47 -9.92 -8.51
N LEU A 37 -0.92 -10.90 -7.79
CA LEU A 37 -0.63 -10.75 -6.37
C LEU A 37 0.60 -9.85 -6.14
N GLN A 38 1.61 -9.99 -7.01
CA GLN A 38 2.73 -9.06 -7.05
C GLN A 38 2.27 -7.63 -7.40
N TYR A 39 1.39 -7.49 -8.39
CA TYR A 39 0.83 -6.19 -8.77
C TYR A 39 0.04 -5.54 -7.62
N LEU A 40 -0.74 -6.33 -6.87
CA LEU A 40 -1.48 -5.84 -5.71
C LEU A 40 -0.53 -5.37 -4.60
N GLY A 41 0.56 -6.12 -4.36
CA GLY A 41 1.63 -5.72 -3.44
C GLY A 41 2.35 -4.45 -3.89
N ASP A 42 2.67 -4.34 -5.18
CA ASP A 42 3.32 -3.18 -5.76
C ASP A 42 2.45 -1.91 -5.61
N ILE A 43 1.15 -1.98 -5.89
CA ILE A 43 0.24 -0.84 -5.72
C ILE A 43 0.03 -0.49 -4.24
N SER A 44 0.15 -1.46 -3.33
CA SER A 44 -0.09 -1.23 -1.90
C SER A 44 0.82 -0.14 -1.33
N TYR A 45 2.06 -0.04 -1.84
CA TYR A 45 3.00 1.01 -1.47
C TYR A 45 2.55 2.39 -1.97
N SER A 46 2.16 2.48 -3.24
CA SER A 46 1.57 3.69 -3.82
C SER A 46 0.29 4.13 -3.07
N ILE A 47 -0.57 3.18 -2.67
CA ILE A 47 -1.75 3.47 -1.85
C ILE A 47 -1.32 4.07 -0.51
N TYR A 48 -0.35 3.46 0.18
CA TYR A 48 0.11 3.92 1.48
C TYR A 48 0.59 5.38 1.44
N LEU A 49 1.42 5.74 0.46
CA LEU A 49 1.95 7.10 0.31
C LEU A 49 0.85 8.13 -0.01
N ILE A 50 -0.10 7.75 -0.88
CA ILE A 50 -1.12 8.68 -1.35
C ILE A 50 -2.25 8.83 -0.36
N HIS A 51 -2.66 7.77 0.34
CA HIS A 51 -3.86 7.82 1.18
C HIS A 51 -3.78 8.96 2.21
N GLY A 52 -2.63 9.14 2.86
CA GLY A 52 -2.41 10.20 3.84
C GLY A 52 -2.49 11.58 3.20
N ASN A 53 -1.80 11.78 2.08
CA ASN A 53 -1.87 13.01 1.31
C ASN A 53 -3.31 13.32 0.85
N LEU A 54 -4.05 12.31 0.38
CA LEU A 54 -5.42 12.45 -0.09
C LEU A 54 -6.38 12.81 1.05
N ILE A 55 -6.16 12.29 2.25
CA ILE A 55 -6.95 12.68 3.44
C ILE A 55 -6.78 14.18 3.70
N PHE A 56 -5.54 14.66 3.76
CA PHE A 56 -5.27 16.06 4.09
C PHE A 56 -5.62 17.04 2.97
N LEU A 57 -5.34 16.70 1.71
CA LEU A 57 -5.54 17.59 0.55
C LEU A 57 -6.96 17.56 0.00
N LEU A 58 -7.68 16.45 0.12
CA LEU A 58 -9.02 16.30 -0.44
C LEU A 58 -10.08 16.04 0.63
N ALA A 59 -9.92 15.01 1.46
CA ALA A 59 -11.00 14.62 2.37
C ALA A 59 -11.34 15.72 3.39
N VAL A 60 -10.34 16.25 4.10
CA VAL A 60 -10.52 17.31 5.11
C VAL A 60 -11.19 18.58 4.54
N PRO A 61 -10.70 19.21 3.46
CA PRO A 61 -11.32 20.42 2.94
C PRO A 61 -12.72 20.18 2.34
N VAL A 62 -12.96 19.01 1.72
CA VAL A 62 -14.29 18.64 1.22
C VAL A 62 -15.28 18.52 2.37
N LEU A 63 -14.90 17.83 3.44
CA LEU A 63 -15.72 17.70 4.66
C LEU A 63 -16.02 19.06 5.28
N GLN A 64 -15.04 19.95 5.37
CA GLN A 64 -15.22 21.31 5.88
C GLN A 64 -16.18 22.13 5.02
N LYS A 65 -16.10 22.03 3.69
CA LYS A 65 -17.04 22.70 2.76
C LYS A 65 -18.47 22.19 2.90
N MET A 66 -18.64 20.92 3.26
CA MET A 66 -19.96 20.33 3.55
C MET A 66 -20.51 20.69 4.94
N GLY A 67 -19.80 21.52 5.72
CA GLY A 67 -20.20 21.96 7.06
C GLY A 67 -19.75 21.06 8.20
N PHE A 68 -19.00 19.99 7.91
CA PHE A 68 -18.47 19.08 8.94
C PHE A 68 -17.07 19.54 9.37
N VAL A 69 -16.97 20.03 10.61
CA VAL A 69 -15.69 20.49 11.16
C VAL A 69 -14.91 19.30 11.69
N TYR A 70 -13.84 18.92 11.00
CA TYR A 70 -12.89 17.91 11.46
C TYR A 70 -12.00 18.49 12.57
N LYS A 71 -12.24 18.09 13.84
CA LYS A 71 -11.42 18.48 15.00
C LYS A 71 -10.52 17.35 15.53
N GLY A 72 -10.56 16.17 14.92
CA GLY A 72 -9.76 15.02 15.32
C GLY A 72 -10.47 13.67 15.10
N PRO A 73 -9.75 12.55 15.32
CA PRO A 73 -10.31 11.21 15.16
C PRO A 73 -11.49 11.00 16.13
N GLY A 74 -12.64 10.59 15.60
CA GLY A 74 -13.88 10.37 16.37
C GLY A 74 -14.79 11.59 16.56
N SER A 75 -14.38 12.79 16.15
CA SER A 75 -15.19 14.02 16.28
C SER A 75 -16.22 14.22 15.16
N LEU A 76 -16.19 13.38 14.13
CA LEU A 76 -17.06 13.49 12.95
C LEU A 76 -18.40 12.79 13.17
N GLN A 77 -19.44 13.59 13.42
CA GLN A 77 -20.82 13.11 13.45
C GLN A 77 -21.46 13.33 12.08
N ILE A 78 -21.27 12.36 11.19
CA ILE A 78 -21.83 12.36 9.84
C ILE A 78 -23.00 11.36 9.81
N PRO A 79 -24.16 11.70 9.22
CA PRO A 79 -25.24 10.75 9.00
C PRO A 79 -24.75 9.52 8.21
N PHE A 80 -25.27 8.33 8.53
CA PHE A 80 -24.80 7.06 7.98
C PHE A 80 -24.72 7.05 6.45
N TRP A 81 -25.78 7.51 5.78
CA TRP A 81 -25.85 7.55 4.31
C TRP A 81 -24.82 8.48 3.69
N THR A 82 -24.65 9.68 4.23
CA THR A 82 -23.64 10.64 3.77
C THR A 82 -22.23 10.14 4.05
N GLY A 83 -21.99 9.51 5.21
CA GLY A 83 -20.71 8.89 5.54
C GLY A 83 -20.36 7.75 4.59
N LEU A 84 -21.32 6.89 4.26
CA LEU A 84 -21.15 5.79 3.32
C LEU A 84 -20.75 6.29 1.92
N VAL A 85 -21.43 7.33 1.42
CA VAL A 85 -21.14 7.92 0.11
C VAL A 85 -19.77 8.57 0.10
N VAL A 86 -19.44 9.39 1.11
CA VAL A 86 -18.13 10.07 1.22
C VAL A 86 -17.00 9.05 1.34
N CYS A 87 -17.15 8.01 2.16
CA CYS A 87 -16.18 6.92 2.28
C CYS A 87 -16.00 6.16 0.95
N SER A 88 -17.09 5.86 0.25
CA SER A 88 -17.02 5.16 -1.04
C SER A 88 -16.30 5.99 -2.09
N ILE A 89 -16.64 7.29 -2.20
CA ILE A 89 -15.97 8.23 -3.11
C ILE A 89 -14.49 8.36 -2.76
N PHE A 90 -14.17 8.49 -1.47
CA PHE A 90 -12.80 8.57 -1.00
C PHE A 90 -12.00 7.32 -1.37
N LEU A 91 -12.56 6.12 -1.14
CA LEU A 91 -11.91 4.85 -1.46
C LEU A 91 -11.64 4.73 -2.97
N VAL A 92 -12.63 5.06 -3.81
CA VAL A 92 -12.46 5.09 -5.27
C VAL A 92 -11.39 6.10 -5.68
N SER A 93 -11.37 7.27 -5.05
CA SER A 93 -10.37 8.32 -5.32
C SER A 93 -8.96 7.87 -4.95
N VAL A 94 -8.78 7.21 -3.79
CA VAL A 94 -7.50 6.64 -3.36
C VAL A 94 -7.01 5.61 -4.37
N VAL A 95 -7.88 4.69 -4.78
CA VAL A 95 -7.51 3.64 -5.75
C VAL A 95 -7.18 4.26 -7.11
N ALA A 96 -7.94 5.24 -7.58
CA ALA A 96 -7.69 5.92 -8.85
C ALA A 96 -6.36 6.67 -8.84
N VAL A 97 -6.13 7.52 -7.84
CA VAL A 97 -4.91 8.33 -7.75
C VAL A 97 -3.67 7.46 -7.50
N SER A 98 -3.81 6.40 -6.69
CA SER A 98 -2.76 5.40 -6.51
C SER A 98 -2.41 4.66 -7.81
N SER A 99 -3.41 4.22 -8.57
CA SER A 99 -3.18 3.54 -9.85
C SER A 99 -2.50 4.46 -10.86
N VAL A 100 -2.92 5.72 -10.94
CA VAL A 100 -2.31 6.74 -11.81
C VAL A 100 -0.86 6.99 -11.42
N THR A 101 -0.57 7.13 -10.13
CA THR A 101 0.78 7.40 -9.62
C THR A 101 1.72 6.22 -9.81
N TYR A 102 1.20 5.01 -9.59
CA TYR A 102 1.93 3.77 -9.84
C TYR A 102 2.36 3.65 -11.32
N PHE A 103 1.45 3.94 -12.25
CA PHE A 103 1.77 3.88 -13.68
C PHE A 103 2.66 5.05 -14.15
N LEU A 104 2.46 6.27 -13.65
CA LEU A 104 3.16 7.47 -14.11
C LEU A 104 4.51 7.69 -13.45
N ILE A 105 4.70 7.31 -12.20
CA ILE A 105 5.93 7.59 -11.44
C ILE A 105 6.69 6.30 -11.18
N GLU A 106 6.01 5.27 -10.68
CA GLU A 106 6.68 4.09 -10.16
C GLU A 106 7.25 3.20 -11.27
N LYS A 107 6.49 2.93 -12.34
CA LYS A 107 7.00 2.19 -13.52
C LYS A 107 8.20 2.84 -14.22
N PRO A 108 8.19 4.16 -14.55
CA PRO A 108 9.35 4.78 -15.17
C PRO A 108 10.53 4.91 -14.22
N CYS A 109 10.31 5.23 -12.94
CA CYS A 109 11.39 5.36 -11.97
C CYS A 109 12.08 4.02 -11.73
N ARG A 110 11.32 2.92 -11.61
CA ARG A 110 11.86 1.56 -11.48
C ARG A 110 12.69 1.14 -12.70
N LYS A 111 12.23 1.48 -13.91
CA LYS A 111 13.00 1.25 -15.14
C LYS A 111 14.27 2.11 -15.19
N TRP A 112 14.21 3.36 -14.73
CA TRP A 112 15.33 4.28 -14.73
C TRP A 112 16.43 3.85 -13.75
N ILE A 113 16.03 3.45 -12.54
CA ILE A 113 16.90 2.88 -11.51
C ILE A 113 17.56 1.59 -12.01
N ASN A 114 16.79 0.61 -12.48
CA ASN A 114 17.35 -0.65 -12.97
C ASN A 114 18.31 -0.44 -14.16
N LYS A 115 18.04 0.54 -15.03
CA LYS A 115 18.95 0.90 -16.13
C LYS A 115 20.24 1.55 -15.64
N SER A 116 20.17 2.37 -14.59
CA SER A 116 21.35 3.00 -13.97
C SER A 116 22.22 2.02 -13.19
N PHE A 117 21.62 1.03 -12.51
CA PHE A 117 22.35 -0.02 -11.80
C PHE A 117 22.90 -1.10 -12.73
N ALA A 118 22.17 -1.51 -13.78
CA ALA A 118 22.69 -2.42 -14.81
C ALA A 118 23.89 -1.83 -15.59
N LYS A 119 24.01 -0.50 -15.65
CA LYS A 119 25.18 0.17 -16.23
C LYS A 119 26.42 0.09 -15.33
N LYS A 120 26.26 -0.12 -14.01
CA LYS A 120 27.35 -0.30 -13.05
C LYS A 120 27.88 -1.73 -12.96
N GLU A 121 27.13 -2.73 -13.43
CA GLU A 121 27.55 -4.15 -13.40
C GLU A 121 28.49 -4.54 -14.56
N LYS A 122 28.80 -3.62 -15.49
CA LYS A 122 29.88 -3.79 -16.48
C LYS A 122 31.25 -3.37 -15.95
N VAL A 123 31.55 -3.63 -14.68
CA VAL A 123 32.94 -3.68 -14.22
C VAL A 123 33.29 -5.15 -14.15
N PRO A 124 34.18 -5.68 -15.02
CA PRO A 124 34.56 -7.08 -14.95
C PRO A 124 35.19 -7.31 -13.57
N VAL A 125 34.58 -8.20 -12.79
CA VAL A 125 35.25 -8.83 -11.65
C VAL A 125 36.36 -9.65 -12.27
N VAL A 126 37.53 -9.03 -12.44
CA VAL A 126 38.77 -9.74 -12.71
C VAL A 126 39.03 -10.58 -11.47
N ILE A 127 38.72 -11.86 -11.59
CA ILE A 127 39.18 -12.90 -10.68
C ILE A 127 40.70 -12.86 -10.75
N ALA A 128 41.32 -12.17 -9.80
CA ALA A 128 42.75 -12.24 -9.56
C ALA A 128 42.98 -13.39 -8.58
N LEU A 129 43.52 -14.47 -9.16
CA LEU A 129 44.39 -15.52 -8.61
C LEU A 129 44.22 -15.91 -7.13
#